data_AF-A0A7C5DRL9-F1
#
_entry.id   AF-A0A7C5DRL9-F1
#
_cell.length_a   1.000
_cell.length_b   1.000
_cell.length_c   1.000
_cell.angle_alpha   90.00
_cell.angle_beta   90.00
_cell.angle_gamma   90.00
#
_symmetry.space_group_name_H-M   'P 1'
#
loop_
_entity.id
_entity.type
_entity.pdbx_description
1 polymer ?
#
loop_
_entity_poly.entity_id
_entity_poly.type
_entity_poly.pdbx_seq_one_letter_code
_entity_poly.pdbx_strand_id
1 'polypeptide(L)'
;MIRRRLPLHALYPAIETDVRERCPHAPTGGHNGTLALWVKGRSDMRFAVQELPLGDRHLRAFVEVSWHIHRGDPCWTPPLRGELLGSRLLGLTGLFTPAHPYHRNAEVTHFLARSGGRLLGRVSAAINHRFNAHHGTKIGFFGFFDVVNVFSVAKALLDSARSWLSARGMRAMRGPGGYSTATPEPYQGVLIDGFDTPPTVELTHNPPYYAELLERYGLRKVKDYHAYWIIPTGPDNPG
;
A
#
# COMPACT_ATOMS: atom_id res chain seq x y z
N MET A 1 -5.50 5.23 -8.64
CA MET A 1 -4.48 5.16 -9.70
C MET A 1 -4.02 6.57 -10.02
N ILE A 2 -2.78 6.77 -10.44
CA ILE A 2 -2.19 8.08 -10.75
C ILE A 2 -1.83 8.13 -12.23
N ARG A 3 -2.29 9.17 -12.92
CA ARG A 3 -1.88 9.51 -14.28
C ARG A 3 -1.17 10.85 -14.29
N ARG A 4 0.01 10.93 -14.89
CA ARG A 4 0.71 12.20 -15.10
C ARG A 4 0.52 12.61 -16.55
N ARG A 5 -0.09 13.77 -16.78
CA ARG A 5 -0.40 14.25 -18.13
C ARG A 5 0.42 15.50 -18.47
N LEU A 6 0.91 15.55 -19.70
CA LEU A 6 1.23 16.79 -20.44
C LEU A 6 -0.12 17.44 -20.89
N PRO A 7 -0.17 18.74 -21.24
CA PRO A 7 -1.25 19.66 -20.85
C PRO A 7 -2.68 19.25 -21.25
N LEU A 8 -3.64 19.79 -20.49
CA LEU A 8 -5.05 19.44 -20.40
C LEU A 8 -5.76 19.30 -21.76
N HIS A 9 -6.13 18.07 -22.14
CA HIS A 9 -7.35 17.84 -22.92
C HIS A 9 -8.06 16.54 -22.47
N ALA A 10 -9.39 16.66 -22.32
CA ALA A 10 -10.42 15.62 -22.11
C ALA A 10 -10.54 14.93 -20.72
N LEU A 11 -11.64 15.26 -20.02
CA LEU A 11 -12.26 14.59 -18.87
C LEU A 11 -13.42 13.70 -19.34
N TYR A 12 -13.57 12.48 -18.80
CA TYR A 12 -14.81 11.69 -18.85
C TYR A 12 -15.01 10.86 -17.56
N PRO A 13 -16.26 10.52 -17.16
CA PRO A 13 -16.61 10.09 -15.80
C PRO A 13 -16.55 8.57 -15.53
N ALA A 14 -16.63 8.22 -14.24
CA ALA A 14 -16.43 6.92 -13.60
C ALA A 14 -17.71 6.07 -13.41
N ILE A 15 -17.57 4.75 -13.20
CA ILE A 15 -18.65 3.82 -12.76
C ILE A 15 -18.09 2.77 -11.76
N GLU A 16 -18.87 2.47 -10.69
CA GLU A 16 -18.65 1.51 -9.59
C GLU A 16 -19.20 0.09 -9.88
N THR A 17 -18.83 -0.91 -9.06
CA THR A 17 -19.57 -2.18 -8.93
C THR A 17 -19.68 -2.67 -7.48
N ASP A 18 -20.83 -3.28 -7.18
CA ASP A 18 -21.26 -3.91 -5.92
C ASP A 18 -20.51 -5.24 -5.64
N VAL A 19 -20.55 -5.72 -4.39
CA VAL A 19 -19.89 -6.94 -3.88
C VAL A 19 -20.92 -8.05 -3.65
N ARG A 20 -21.84 -8.25 -4.61
CA ARG A 20 -22.86 -9.30 -4.52
C ARG A 20 -22.90 -10.17 -5.77
N GLU A 21 -21.83 -10.90 -6.03
CA GLU A 21 -21.95 -12.15 -6.78
C GLU A 21 -21.22 -13.27 -6.05
N ARG A 22 -22.02 -14.25 -5.61
CA ARG A 22 -21.59 -15.50 -4.98
C ARG A 22 -20.98 -16.43 -6.03
N CYS A 23 -19.98 -17.20 -5.62
CA CYS A 23 -19.74 -18.54 -6.15
C CYS A 23 -19.24 -19.49 -5.03
N PRO A 24 -19.42 -20.82 -5.18
CA PRO A 24 -19.87 -21.68 -4.10
C PRO A 24 -18.76 -22.41 -3.32
N HIS A 25 -19.09 -22.70 -2.06
CA HIS A 25 -18.59 -23.69 -1.10
C HIS A 25 -17.12 -24.18 -1.12
N ALA A 26 -16.46 -24.04 0.03
CA ALA A 26 -15.44 -24.96 0.52
C ALA A 26 -15.57 -25.10 2.07
N PRO A 27 -15.18 -26.27 2.64
CA PRO A 27 -15.71 -26.75 3.91
C PRO A 27 -14.96 -26.26 5.15
N THR A 28 -15.64 -26.44 6.28
CA THR A 28 -15.26 -26.11 7.65
C THR A 28 -14.16 -27.01 8.21
N GLY A 29 -13.21 -26.42 8.94
CA GLY A 29 -12.28 -27.13 9.83
C GLY A 29 -11.52 -26.12 10.70
N GLY A 30 -11.58 -26.29 12.03
CA GLY A 30 -11.07 -25.33 13.00
C GLY A 30 -9.67 -25.62 13.58
N HIS A 31 -9.26 -24.67 14.42
CA HIS A 31 -8.27 -24.67 15.50
C HIS A 31 -6.86 -24.06 15.30
N ASN A 32 -6.53 -23.30 16.35
CA ASN A 32 -5.36 -22.50 16.71
C ASN A 32 -3.98 -23.04 16.30
N GLY A 33 -3.15 -22.11 15.82
CA GLY A 33 -1.70 -22.24 15.73
C GLY A 33 -1.15 -21.11 14.87
N THR A 34 0.02 -20.55 15.22
CA THR A 34 0.75 -19.57 14.42
C THR A 34 0.88 -20.08 12.97
N LEU A 35 0.11 -19.50 12.06
CA LEU A 35 0.01 -19.97 10.67
C LEU A 35 1.14 -19.39 9.83
N ALA A 36 2.23 -20.14 9.71
CA ALA A 36 3.10 -20.04 8.54
C ALA A 36 2.33 -20.63 7.34
N LEU A 37 1.74 -19.77 6.52
CA LEU A 37 1.01 -20.18 5.32
C LEU A 37 2.01 -20.51 4.20
N TRP A 38 2.09 -21.77 3.79
CA TRP A 38 2.94 -22.22 2.68
C TRP A 38 2.12 -22.28 1.38
N VAL A 39 2.44 -21.44 0.40
CA VAL A 39 1.79 -21.45 -0.92
C VAL A 39 2.72 -22.15 -1.93
N LYS A 40 2.24 -23.21 -2.59
CA LYS A 40 2.98 -24.00 -3.59
C LYS A 40 2.52 -23.61 -5.00
N GLY A 41 3.45 -23.16 -5.85
CA GLY A 41 3.15 -22.71 -7.22
C GLY A 41 4.40 -22.82 -8.11
N ARG A 42 4.25 -23.36 -9.32
CA ARG A 42 5.32 -23.82 -10.22
C ARG A 42 6.40 -22.75 -10.45
N SER A 43 7.67 -23.18 -10.43
CA SER A 43 8.89 -22.45 -9.99
C SER A 43 8.82 -22.07 -8.50
N ASP A 44 9.07 -23.08 -7.65
CA ASP A 44 8.75 -23.14 -6.21
C ASP A 44 9.67 -22.21 -5.38
N MET A 45 9.57 -20.89 -5.59
CA MET A 45 10.18 -19.91 -4.70
C MET A 45 9.47 -20.00 -3.36
N ARG A 46 10.10 -20.71 -2.41
CA ARG A 46 9.59 -20.83 -1.05
C ARG A 46 9.79 -19.51 -0.31
N PHE A 47 8.71 -18.94 0.19
CA PHE A 47 8.77 -17.75 1.02
C PHE A 47 7.81 -17.86 2.20
N ALA A 48 8.04 -17.06 3.22
CA ALA A 48 7.16 -16.89 4.36
C ALA A 48 6.71 -15.43 4.44
N VAL A 49 5.47 -15.22 4.92
CA VAL A 49 4.95 -13.91 5.30
C VAL A 49 4.94 -13.84 6.81
N GLN A 50 5.62 -12.83 7.37
CA GLN A 50 5.67 -12.57 8.80
C GLN A 50 4.82 -11.34 9.12
N GLU A 51 3.93 -11.45 10.11
CA GLU A 51 3.28 -10.29 10.72
C GLU A 51 4.25 -9.58 11.67
N LEU A 52 4.32 -8.26 11.57
CA LEU A 52 5.14 -7.36 12.35
C LEU A 52 4.23 -6.29 12.99
N PRO A 53 3.86 -6.48 14.26
CA PRO A 53 3.08 -5.49 15.00
C PRO A 53 3.78 -4.12 15.06
N LEU A 54 3.01 -3.07 15.36
CA LEU A 54 3.56 -1.73 15.55
C LEU A 54 4.70 -1.73 16.60
N GLY A 55 5.83 -1.11 16.28
CA GLY A 55 7.01 -1.09 17.13
C GLY A 55 7.90 -2.35 17.07
N ASP A 56 7.58 -3.34 16.24
CA ASP A 56 8.42 -4.53 16.07
C ASP A 56 9.83 -4.17 15.55
N ARG A 57 10.86 -4.78 16.14
CA ARG A 57 12.27 -4.53 15.79
C ARG A 57 12.61 -4.80 14.32
N HIS A 58 11.85 -5.66 13.65
CA HIS A 58 12.06 -6.02 12.25
C HIS A 58 11.41 -5.02 11.27
N LEU A 59 10.72 -3.99 11.77
CA LEU A 59 10.18 -2.91 10.92
C LEU A 59 11.28 -2.14 10.18
N ARG A 60 12.52 -2.16 10.66
CA ARG A 60 13.67 -1.68 9.87
C ARG A 60 13.75 -2.38 8.52
N ALA A 61 13.62 -3.70 8.50
CA ALA A 61 13.70 -4.45 7.26
C ALA A 61 12.42 -4.35 6.41
N PHE A 62 11.27 -4.09 7.03
CA PHE A 62 10.08 -3.65 6.32
C PHE A 62 10.36 -2.34 5.56
N VAL A 63 11.01 -1.36 6.19
CA VAL A 63 11.41 -0.10 5.53
C VAL A 63 12.37 -0.38 4.37
N GLU A 64 13.38 -1.23 4.56
CA GLU A 64 14.39 -1.55 3.53
C GLU A 64 13.83 -2.18 2.24
N VAL A 65 12.64 -2.79 2.26
CA VAL A 65 12.06 -3.43 1.06
C VAL A 65 12.01 -2.47 -0.13
N SER A 66 11.63 -1.20 0.08
CA SER A 66 11.57 -0.23 -1.03
C SER A 66 12.94 0.03 -1.64
N TRP A 67 13.98 0.19 -0.82
CA TRP A 67 15.36 0.36 -1.33
C TRP A 67 15.84 -0.84 -2.15
N HIS A 68 15.30 -2.03 -1.90
CA HIS A 68 15.62 -3.21 -2.70
C HIS A 68 14.84 -3.25 -4.02
N ILE A 69 13.54 -2.93 -3.99
CA ILE A 69 12.67 -3.04 -5.16
C ILE A 69 12.91 -1.92 -6.16
N HIS A 70 13.09 -0.69 -5.68
CA HIS A 70 13.26 0.50 -6.52
C HIS A 70 14.74 0.81 -6.82
N ARG A 71 15.65 -0.14 -6.54
CA ARG A 71 17.07 0.05 -6.77
C ARG A 71 17.35 0.30 -8.25
N GLY A 72 17.96 1.44 -8.55
CA GLY A 72 18.34 1.82 -9.91
C GLY A 72 17.24 2.53 -10.70
N ASP A 73 16.06 2.74 -10.11
CA ASP A 73 15.04 3.60 -10.69
C ASP A 73 15.42 5.08 -10.47
N PRO A 74 15.72 5.85 -11.54
CA PRO A 74 16.13 7.25 -11.43
C PRO A 74 14.97 8.17 -11.01
N CYS A 75 13.72 7.71 -11.17
CA CYS A 75 12.53 8.50 -10.86
C CYS A 75 11.95 8.18 -9.48
N TRP A 76 12.46 7.15 -8.80
CA TRP A 76 12.03 6.84 -7.44
C TRP A 76 12.75 7.71 -6.39
N THR A 77 11.98 8.26 -5.46
CA THR A 77 12.51 9.04 -4.33
C THR A 77 12.39 8.22 -3.04
N PRO A 78 13.51 7.93 -2.34
CA PRO A 78 13.47 7.13 -1.12
C PRO A 78 12.77 7.88 0.02
N PRO A 79 11.91 7.21 0.81
CA PRO A 79 11.32 7.84 1.99
C PRO A 79 12.40 8.09 3.04
N LEU A 80 12.23 9.12 3.87
CA LEU A 80 13.15 9.35 4.98
C LEU A 80 12.95 8.25 6.04
N ARG A 81 13.98 7.44 6.28
CA ARG A 81 13.93 6.38 7.31
C ARG A 81 13.51 6.91 8.68
N GLY A 82 13.91 8.13 9.03
CA GLY A 82 13.57 8.79 10.30
C GLY A 82 12.08 9.13 10.43
N GLU A 83 11.38 9.43 9.34
CA GLU A 83 9.92 9.65 9.38
C GLU A 83 9.16 8.37 9.71
N LEU A 84 9.67 7.22 9.28
CA LEU A 84 9.05 5.93 9.55
C LEU A 84 9.52 5.34 10.89
N LEU A 85 10.82 5.25 11.13
CA LEU A 85 11.40 4.54 12.27
C LEU A 85 11.72 5.45 13.47
N GLY A 86 11.72 6.77 13.28
CA GLY A 86 12.13 7.75 14.27
C GLY A 86 13.63 8.02 14.24
N SER A 87 14.04 9.10 14.90
CA SER A 87 15.44 9.46 15.09
C SER A 87 15.61 10.23 16.38
N ARG A 88 16.33 9.65 17.35
CA ARG A 88 16.65 10.35 18.60
C ARG A 88 17.52 11.58 18.38
N LEU A 89 18.46 11.49 17.43
CA LEU A 89 19.37 12.60 17.10
C LEU A 89 18.59 13.81 16.55
N LEU A 90 17.55 13.57 15.77
CA LEU A 90 16.74 14.62 15.14
C LEU A 90 15.45 14.94 15.93
N GLY A 91 15.23 14.31 17.09
CA GLY A 91 14.00 14.46 17.87
C GLY A 91 12.73 13.97 17.16
N LEU A 92 12.85 13.09 16.16
CA LEU A 92 11.74 12.61 15.35
C LEU A 92 11.08 11.38 15.98
N THR A 93 9.77 11.45 16.18
CA THR A 93 8.93 10.29 16.50
C THR A 93 8.46 9.67 15.20
N GLY A 94 8.92 8.46 14.88
CA GLY A 94 8.59 7.81 13.61
C GLY A 94 7.17 7.27 13.57
N LEU A 95 6.56 7.28 12.40
CA LEU A 95 5.21 6.76 12.16
C LEU A 95 5.03 5.29 12.57
N PHE A 96 6.10 4.48 12.55
CA PHE A 96 6.06 3.06 12.94
C PHE A 96 6.37 2.84 14.43
N THR A 97 6.46 3.91 15.21
CA THR A 97 6.64 3.85 16.66
C THR A 97 5.29 3.98 17.38
N PRO A 98 5.05 3.24 18.48
CA PRO A 98 3.80 3.34 19.25
C PRO A 98 3.49 4.74 19.79
N ALA A 99 4.54 5.55 20.02
CA ALA A 99 4.40 6.91 20.54
C ALA A 99 3.82 7.92 19.53
N HIS A 100 3.79 7.59 18.24
CA HIS A 100 3.32 8.51 17.21
C HIS A 100 1.82 8.83 17.38
N PRO A 101 1.39 10.10 17.39
CA PRO A 101 0.00 10.49 17.68
C PRO A 101 -1.07 9.86 16.79
N TYR A 102 -0.72 9.47 15.56
CA TYR A 102 -1.61 8.75 14.62
C TYR A 102 -2.29 7.54 15.28
N HIS A 103 -1.55 6.79 16.11
CA HIS A 103 -2.01 5.52 16.68
C HIS A 103 -3.03 5.66 17.81
N ARG A 104 -3.33 6.89 18.27
CA ARG A 104 -4.37 7.11 19.29
C ARG A 104 -5.77 6.68 18.83
N ASN A 105 -6.02 6.73 17.52
CA ASN A 105 -7.32 6.39 16.93
C ASN A 105 -7.19 5.40 15.76
N ALA A 106 -6.07 4.67 15.72
CA ALA A 106 -5.78 3.74 14.64
C ALA A 106 -5.15 2.46 15.16
N GLU A 107 -5.54 1.34 14.56
CA GLU A 107 -4.84 0.06 14.71
C GLU A 107 -4.06 -0.20 13.43
N VAL A 108 -2.80 -0.62 13.56
CA VAL A 108 -1.96 -0.92 12.41
C VAL A 108 -1.15 -2.19 12.64
N THR A 109 -0.89 -2.91 11.56
CA THR A 109 0.10 -3.99 11.50
C THR A 109 0.83 -3.96 10.17
N HIS A 110 1.89 -4.74 10.07
CA HIS A 110 2.73 -4.84 8.88
C HIS A 110 2.97 -6.29 8.55
N PHE A 111 3.14 -6.60 7.27
CA PHE A 111 3.45 -7.93 6.79
C PHE A 111 4.68 -7.86 5.89
N LEU A 112 5.61 -8.78 6.11
CA LEU A 112 6.88 -8.84 5.40
C LEU A 112 7.05 -10.22 4.77
N ALA A 113 7.19 -10.27 3.44
CA ALA A 113 7.45 -11.49 2.70
C ALA A 113 8.96 -11.69 2.48
N ARG A 114 9.48 -12.88 2.80
CA ARG A 114 10.90 -13.21 2.65
C ARG A 114 11.12 -14.65 2.18
N SER A 115 12.16 -14.83 1.38
CA SER A 115 12.73 -16.14 1.04
C SER A 115 14.16 -16.20 1.53
N GLY A 116 14.39 -16.87 2.66
CA GLY A 116 15.68 -16.82 3.35
C GLY A 116 16.05 -15.38 3.72
N GLY A 117 17.25 -14.93 3.32
CA GLY A 117 17.72 -13.55 3.54
C GLY A 117 17.11 -12.50 2.60
N ARG A 118 16.40 -12.91 1.54
CA ARG A 118 15.91 -12.01 0.50
C ARG A 118 14.54 -11.43 0.86
N LEU A 119 14.45 -10.10 0.86
CA LEU A 119 13.19 -9.35 0.97
C LEU A 119 12.42 -9.46 -0.35
N LEU A 120 11.17 -9.93 -0.29
CA LEU A 120 10.33 -10.14 -1.47
C LEU A 120 9.17 -9.17 -1.56
N GLY A 121 8.71 -8.64 -0.43
CA GLY A 121 7.69 -7.61 -0.44
C GLY A 121 7.19 -7.28 0.94
N ARG A 122 6.33 -6.27 1.01
CA ARG A 122 5.74 -5.74 2.21
C ARG A 122 4.34 -5.19 1.95
N VAL A 123 3.51 -5.16 2.99
CA VAL A 123 2.24 -4.43 3.01
C VAL A 123 1.87 -4.10 4.45
N SER A 124 1.30 -2.93 4.69
CA SER A 124 0.64 -2.59 5.97
C SER A 124 -0.86 -2.86 5.89
N ALA A 125 -1.47 -3.10 7.03
CA ALA A 125 -2.92 -3.03 7.20
C ALA A 125 -3.24 -2.07 8.34
N ALA A 126 -4.25 -1.22 8.15
CA ALA A 126 -4.60 -0.17 9.08
C ALA A 126 -6.11 0.02 9.19
N ILE A 127 -6.59 0.35 10.39
CA ILE A 127 -7.97 0.75 10.65
C ILE A 127 -7.90 2.14 11.27
N ASN A 128 -8.55 3.11 10.63
CA ASN A 128 -8.73 4.44 11.19
C ASN A 128 -10.13 4.56 11.78
N HIS A 129 -10.23 4.48 13.11
CA HIS A 129 -11.52 4.49 13.81
C HIS A 129 -12.23 5.83 13.66
N ARG A 130 -11.48 6.94 13.62
CA ARG A 130 -12.04 8.29 13.43
C ARG A 130 -12.66 8.45 12.04
N PHE A 131 -12.01 7.94 10.99
CA PHE A 131 -12.55 7.93 9.63
C PHE A 131 -13.84 7.10 9.56
N ASN A 132 -13.81 5.88 10.10
CA ASN A 132 -14.97 4.99 10.10
C ASN A 132 -16.15 5.60 10.87
N ALA A 133 -15.90 6.21 12.03
CA ALA A 133 -16.92 6.91 12.81
C ALA A 133 -17.50 8.13 12.06
N HIS A 134 -16.64 8.95 11.46
CA HIS A 134 -17.07 10.15 10.75
C HIS A 134 -17.92 9.84 9.50
N HIS A 135 -17.58 8.79 8.76
CA HIS A 135 -18.28 8.42 7.53
C HIS A 135 -19.36 7.34 7.72
N GLY A 136 -19.52 6.78 8.92
CA GLY A 136 -20.43 5.64 9.16
C GLY A 136 -20.05 4.39 8.36
N THR A 137 -18.75 4.14 8.18
CA THR A 137 -18.22 3.04 7.36
C THR A 137 -17.47 2.00 8.17
N LYS A 138 -17.16 0.85 7.55
CA LYS A 138 -16.31 -0.21 8.10
C LYS A 138 -15.21 -0.56 7.11
N ILE A 139 -14.33 0.40 6.86
CA ILE A 139 -13.26 0.29 5.87
C ILE A 139 -11.93 0.11 6.60
N GLY A 140 -11.19 -0.91 6.16
CA GLY A 140 -9.77 -1.07 6.42
C GLY A 140 -8.94 -0.53 5.27
N PHE A 141 -7.71 -0.14 5.57
CA PHE A 141 -6.74 0.35 4.60
C PHE A 141 -5.57 -0.62 4.48
N PHE A 142 -5.06 -0.79 3.26
CA PHE A 142 -3.77 -1.41 3.03
C PHE A 142 -2.82 -0.38 2.42
N GLY A 143 -1.54 -0.50 2.73
CA GLY A 143 -0.57 0.51 2.39
C GLY A 143 0.87 0.02 2.43
N PHE A 144 1.81 0.95 2.30
CA PHE A 144 3.26 0.66 2.21
C PHE A 144 3.55 -0.58 1.36
N PHE A 145 2.83 -0.71 0.24
CA PHE A 145 2.83 -1.91 -0.58
C PHE A 145 4.02 -1.84 -1.52
N ASP A 146 4.99 -2.72 -1.30
CA ASP A 146 6.09 -2.92 -2.24
C ASP A 146 6.32 -4.40 -2.42
N VAL A 147 6.37 -4.91 -3.65
CA VAL A 147 6.53 -6.34 -3.91
C VAL A 147 7.32 -6.60 -5.19
N VAL A 148 8.11 -7.66 -5.23
CA VAL A 148 8.70 -8.15 -6.49
C VAL A 148 7.61 -8.51 -7.50
N ASN A 149 7.93 -8.53 -8.81
CA ASN A 149 7.00 -8.93 -9.86
C ASN A 149 6.72 -10.45 -9.85
N VAL A 150 6.12 -10.94 -8.76
CA VAL A 150 5.74 -12.33 -8.52
C VAL A 150 4.36 -12.35 -7.87
N PHE A 151 3.35 -12.71 -8.65
CA PHE A 151 1.95 -12.65 -8.21
C PHE A 151 1.67 -13.45 -6.93
N SER A 152 2.30 -14.61 -6.73
CA SER A 152 2.10 -15.40 -5.52
C SER A 152 2.52 -14.66 -4.24
N VAL A 153 3.58 -13.85 -4.30
CA VAL A 153 4.04 -13.01 -3.17
C VAL A 153 3.05 -11.87 -2.92
N ALA A 154 2.64 -11.16 -3.97
CA ALA A 154 1.66 -10.07 -3.88
C ALA A 154 0.33 -10.57 -3.28
N LYS A 155 -0.18 -11.70 -3.80
CA LYS A 155 -1.39 -12.35 -3.30
C LYS A 155 -1.27 -12.70 -1.82
N ALA A 156 -0.16 -13.33 -1.40
CA ALA A 156 0.01 -13.73 -0.01
C ALA A 156 0.03 -12.53 0.96
N LEU A 157 0.73 -11.46 0.59
CA LEU A 157 0.75 -10.20 1.36
C LEU A 157 -0.66 -9.59 1.48
N LEU A 158 -1.36 -9.46 0.35
CA LEU A 158 -2.71 -8.87 0.33
C LEU A 158 -3.74 -9.75 1.07
N ASP A 159 -3.61 -11.08 1.01
CA ASP A 159 -4.44 -12.01 1.79
C ASP A 159 -4.21 -11.85 3.29
N SER A 160 -2.96 -11.63 3.74
CA SER A 160 -2.64 -11.35 5.15
C SER A 160 -3.29 -10.06 5.61
N ALA A 161 -3.16 -8.97 4.83
CA ALA A 161 -3.80 -7.69 5.14
C ALA A 161 -5.34 -7.82 5.19
N ARG A 162 -5.94 -8.47 4.18
CA ARG A 162 -7.38 -8.73 4.12
C ARG A 162 -7.87 -9.52 5.33
N SER A 163 -7.16 -10.58 5.69
CA SER A 163 -7.53 -11.46 6.82
C SER A 163 -7.47 -10.70 8.14
N TRP A 164 -6.42 -9.90 8.35
CA TRP A 164 -6.25 -9.09 9.56
C TRP A 164 -7.36 -8.03 9.72
N LEU A 165 -7.77 -7.38 8.63
CA LEU A 165 -8.86 -6.40 8.59
C LEU A 165 -10.23 -7.06 8.82
N SER A 166 -10.48 -8.20 8.15
CA SER A 166 -11.74 -8.94 8.28
C SER A 166 -11.94 -9.48 9.70
N ALA A 167 -10.88 -9.95 10.35
CA ALA A 167 -10.92 -10.41 11.75
C ALA A 167 -11.33 -9.30 12.73
N ARG A 168 -11.16 -8.02 12.34
CA ARG A 168 -11.53 -6.83 13.11
C ARG A 168 -12.84 -6.18 12.62
N GLY A 169 -13.62 -6.91 11.83
CA GLY A 169 -14.97 -6.48 11.43
C GLY A 169 -15.01 -5.43 10.32
N MET A 170 -13.89 -5.17 9.64
CA MET A 170 -13.91 -4.35 8.42
C MET A 170 -14.57 -5.11 7.28
N ARG A 171 -15.38 -4.40 6.49
CA ARG A 171 -16.18 -4.97 5.38
C ARG A 171 -15.59 -4.68 4.01
N ALA A 172 -14.67 -3.73 3.92
CA ALA A 172 -13.97 -3.38 2.69
C ALA A 172 -12.51 -3.06 3.00
N MET A 173 -11.64 -3.25 2.01
CA MET A 173 -10.22 -2.93 2.07
C MET A 173 -9.89 -1.94 0.95
N ARG A 174 -9.27 -0.80 1.27
CA ARG A 174 -8.92 0.27 0.31
C ARG A 174 -7.43 0.60 0.34
N GLY A 175 -6.87 0.95 -0.81
CA GLY A 175 -5.45 1.29 -0.93
C GLY A 175 -4.93 1.10 -2.36
N PRO A 176 -3.60 1.13 -2.55
CA PRO A 176 -2.59 1.36 -1.50
C PRO A 176 -2.53 2.84 -1.04
N GLY A 177 -2.12 3.05 0.21
CA GLY A 177 -1.76 4.34 0.82
C GLY A 177 -0.63 4.18 1.86
N GLY A 178 -0.46 5.11 2.80
CA GLY A 178 0.39 4.90 3.98
C GLY A 178 -0.34 4.02 5.01
N TYR A 179 -1.16 4.67 5.85
CA TYR A 179 -2.13 4.00 6.73
C TYR A 179 -3.58 4.46 6.48
N SER A 180 -3.76 5.49 5.67
CA SER A 180 -5.06 6.01 5.30
C SER A 180 -5.00 6.62 3.91
N THR A 181 -6.11 6.60 3.19
CA THR A 181 -6.28 7.43 1.98
C THR A 181 -7.12 8.69 2.26
N ALA A 182 -7.47 8.93 3.53
CA ALA A 182 -8.37 10.00 3.96
C ALA A 182 -7.65 11.29 4.38
N THR A 183 -6.35 11.22 4.61
CA THR A 183 -5.46 12.36 4.88
C THR A 183 -4.45 12.46 3.75
N PRO A 184 -3.95 13.67 3.39
CA PRO A 184 -2.77 13.80 2.55
C PRO A 184 -1.63 13.10 3.28
N GLU A 185 -1.35 11.88 2.85
CA GLU A 185 -0.18 11.14 3.24
C GLU A 185 0.63 10.97 1.96
N PRO A 186 1.97 11.07 2.04
CA PRO A 186 2.78 10.63 0.93
C PRO A 186 2.43 9.16 0.62
N TYR A 187 2.64 8.74 -0.63
CA TYR A 187 2.47 7.34 -1.07
C TYR A 187 1.02 6.89 -1.38
N GLN A 188 0.11 7.80 -1.75
CA GLN A 188 -1.24 7.40 -2.16
C GLN A 188 -1.30 6.82 -3.58
N GLY A 189 -2.04 5.73 -3.73
CA GLY A 189 -2.36 5.13 -5.02
C GLY A 189 -1.20 4.40 -5.68
N VAL A 190 -1.36 4.14 -6.97
CA VAL A 190 -0.39 3.45 -7.83
C VAL A 190 -0.27 4.24 -9.11
N LEU A 191 0.95 4.55 -9.51
CA LEU A 191 1.30 5.13 -10.80
C LEU A 191 0.95 4.14 -11.92
N ILE A 192 0.15 4.60 -12.88
CA ILE A 192 -0.25 3.83 -14.06
C ILE A 192 0.18 4.49 -15.37
N ASP A 193 0.67 5.73 -15.31
CA ASP A 193 1.08 6.53 -16.46
C ASP A 193 2.06 7.64 -16.03
N GLY A 194 3.12 7.89 -16.80
CA GLY A 194 4.20 8.82 -16.49
C GLY A 194 5.36 8.25 -15.65
N PHE A 195 5.77 7.01 -15.90
CA PHE A 195 6.88 6.31 -15.22
C PHE A 195 8.26 6.92 -15.47
N ASP A 196 8.38 7.84 -16.41
CA ASP A 196 9.59 8.56 -16.81
C ASP A 196 9.80 9.87 -16.04
N THR A 197 8.94 10.17 -15.06
CA THR A 197 9.03 11.40 -14.26
C THR A 197 9.19 11.11 -12.76
N PRO A 198 9.87 11.98 -11.99
CA PRO A 198 9.86 11.91 -10.53
C PRO A 198 8.44 12.11 -9.95
N PRO A 199 8.15 11.60 -8.74
CA PRO A 199 6.88 11.87 -8.07
C PRO A 199 6.69 13.36 -7.79
N THR A 200 5.47 13.84 -8.00
CA THR A 200 5.03 15.13 -7.47
C THR A 200 4.60 14.97 -6.02
N VAL A 201 4.48 16.08 -5.30
CA VAL A 201 4.08 16.12 -3.88
C VAL A 201 2.84 15.24 -3.60
N GLU A 202 2.92 14.44 -2.53
CA GLU A 202 1.92 13.45 -2.08
C GLU A 202 1.64 12.25 -3.01
N LEU A 203 2.29 12.14 -4.18
CA LEU A 203 2.09 11.02 -5.11
C LEU A 203 3.20 9.98 -5.05
N THR A 204 2.86 8.72 -5.34
CA THR A 204 3.84 7.64 -5.38
C THR A 204 4.57 7.54 -6.73
N HIS A 205 5.75 6.92 -6.70
CA HIS A 205 6.42 6.36 -7.86
C HIS A 205 6.63 4.86 -7.60
N ASN A 206 6.14 4.02 -8.52
CA ASN A 206 6.23 2.56 -8.40
C ASN A 206 6.52 1.88 -9.73
N PRO A 207 7.03 0.63 -9.72
CA PRO A 207 7.19 -0.15 -10.92
C PRO A 207 5.87 -0.35 -11.68
N PRO A 208 5.92 -0.46 -13.03
CA PRO A 208 4.71 -0.49 -13.86
C PRO A 208 3.81 -1.72 -13.64
N TYR A 209 4.37 -2.81 -13.11
CA TYR A 209 3.63 -4.06 -12.89
C TYR A 209 2.68 -4.01 -11.67
N TYR A 210 2.72 -2.98 -10.82
CA TYR A 210 1.89 -2.95 -9.60
C TYR A 210 0.40 -2.93 -9.90
N ALA A 211 -0.03 -2.20 -10.94
CA ALA A 211 -1.43 -2.13 -11.31
C ALA A 211 -1.98 -3.51 -11.69
N GLU A 212 -1.25 -4.22 -12.56
CA GLU A 212 -1.59 -5.58 -12.99
C GLU A 212 -1.69 -6.55 -11.80
N LEU A 213 -0.75 -6.49 -10.85
CA LEU A 213 -0.78 -7.35 -9.66
C LEU A 213 -2.02 -7.11 -8.79
N LEU A 214 -2.40 -5.84 -8.58
CA LEU A 214 -3.57 -5.49 -7.77
C LEU A 214 -4.88 -5.85 -8.47
N GLU A 215 -4.98 -5.60 -9.77
CA GLU A 215 -6.15 -5.98 -10.59
C GLU A 215 -6.30 -7.50 -10.65
N ARG A 216 -5.20 -8.24 -10.86
CA ARG A 216 -5.20 -9.71 -10.85
C ARG A 216 -5.57 -10.31 -9.50
N TYR A 217 -5.28 -9.62 -8.39
CA TYR A 217 -5.74 -10.03 -7.06
C TYR A 217 -7.26 -9.84 -6.88
N GLY A 218 -7.89 -8.98 -7.68
CA GLY A 218 -9.32 -8.68 -7.65
C GLY A 218 -9.67 -7.31 -7.06
N LEU A 219 -8.69 -6.42 -6.88
CA LEU A 219 -8.97 -5.04 -6.50
C LEU A 219 -9.47 -4.25 -7.71
N ARG A 220 -10.41 -3.33 -7.46
CA ARG A 220 -10.97 -2.45 -8.47
C ARG A 220 -10.58 -1.00 -8.18
N LYS A 221 -10.37 -0.24 -9.25
CA LYS A 221 -10.06 1.18 -9.17
C LYS A 221 -11.22 1.95 -8.51
N VAL A 222 -10.90 2.80 -7.53
CA VAL A 222 -11.87 3.66 -6.83
C VAL A 222 -11.73 5.14 -7.23
N LYS A 223 -10.50 5.60 -7.50
CA LYS A 223 -10.21 7.01 -7.82
C LYS A 223 -8.98 7.15 -8.72
N ASP A 224 -9.03 8.15 -9.59
CA ASP A 224 -7.87 8.64 -10.35
C ASP A 224 -7.34 9.94 -9.72
N TYR A 225 -6.01 10.03 -9.63
CA TYR A 225 -5.28 11.23 -9.29
C TYR A 225 -4.53 11.70 -10.53
N HIS A 226 -4.58 13.01 -10.81
CA HIS A 226 -3.90 13.61 -11.94
C HIS A 226 -2.83 14.58 -11.45
N ALA A 227 -1.63 14.47 -11.99
CA ALA A 227 -0.58 15.47 -11.82
C ALA A 227 -0.34 16.20 -13.14
N TYR A 228 -0.20 17.52 -13.06
CA TYR A 228 0.02 18.41 -14.19
C TYR A 228 1.26 19.25 -13.95
N TRP A 229 2.01 19.50 -15.02
CA TRP A 229 3.02 20.54 -15.03
C TRP A 229 2.36 21.87 -15.36
N ILE A 230 2.50 22.83 -14.45
CA ILE A 230 2.07 24.21 -14.70
C ILE A 230 3.34 24.98 -15.07
N ILE A 231 3.38 25.50 -16.29
CA ILE A 231 4.41 26.45 -16.70
C ILE A 231 3.92 27.82 -16.26
N PRO A 232 4.62 28.53 -15.33
CA PRO A 232 4.11 29.78 -14.75
C PRO A 232 3.87 30.89 -15.78
N THR A 233 4.58 30.85 -16.92
CA THR A 233 4.43 31.81 -18.02
C THR A 233 4.22 31.05 -19.33
N GLY A 234 3.02 31.18 -19.88
CA GLY A 234 2.62 30.70 -21.20
C GLY A 234 1.62 31.68 -21.82
N PRO A 235 1.33 31.59 -23.13
CA PRO A 235 0.44 32.53 -23.81
C PRO A 235 -0.97 32.62 -23.18
N ASP A 236 -1.40 31.60 -22.44
CA ASP A 236 -2.70 31.51 -21.78
C ASP A 236 -2.71 32.04 -20.32
N ASN A 237 -1.59 32.53 -19.81
CA ASN A 237 -1.49 33.12 -18.47
C ASN A 237 -0.65 34.41 -18.52
N PRO A 238 -1.20 35.52 -19.05
CA PRO A 238 -0.58 36.83 -18.88
C PRO A 238 -0.72 37.19 -17.40
N GLY A 239 0.40 37.31 -16.70
CA GLY A 239 0.45 37.64 -15.28
C GLY A 239 -0.23 38.96 -14.90
#